data_AF-A0A9D1KDT8-F1
#
_entry.id   AF-A0A9D1KDT8-F1
#
_cell.length_a   1.000
_cell.length_b   1.000
_cell.length_c   1.000
_cell.angle_alpha   90.00
_cell.angle_beta   90.00
_cell.angle_gamma   90.00
#
_symmetry.space_group_name_H-M   'P 1'
#
loop_
_entity.id
_entity.type
_entity.pdbx_description
1 polymer ?
#
loop_
_entity_poly.entity_id
_entity_poly.type
_entity_poly.pdbx_seq_one_letter_code
_entity_poly.pdbx_strand_id
1 'polypeptide(L)'
;MAKMTPGQFKAEIERLQRISPDFMARIAPLVAANTAVAEFKNNFRTESFDGVKWKEVQRRDGHSPAYRYAARHHPARTTRNILTGDTGDLGRSIEVKEVGEGRATVWTSPQEFGSKEPYGAVHNEGLKAGRGTGFIMPRRRFMGDTPGLREKTVKELGKALDRLFKK
;
A
#
# COMPACT_ATOMS: atom_id res chain seq x y z
N MET A 1 -12.65 -21.34 35.01
CA MET A 1 -11.40 -21.61 34.27
C MET A 1 -10.69 -22.75 34.95
N ALA A 2 -10.39 -23.85 34.26
CA ALA A 2 -9.59 -24.92 34.85
C ALA A 2 -8.18 -24.40 35.15
N LYS A 3 -7.67 -24.64 36.36
CA LYS A 3 -6.31 -24.24 36.74
C LYS A 3 -5.32 -25.16 36.01
N MET A 4 -4.38 -24.58 35.27
CA MET A 4 -3.31 -25.34 34.61
C MET A 4 -2.46 -26.09 35.64
N THR A 5 -2.00 -27.28 35.29
CA THR A 5 -1.00 -27.99 36.09
C THR A 5 0.37 -27.30 35.97
N PRO A 6 1.29 -27.49 36.94
CA PRO A 6 2.64 -26.93 36.84
C PRO A 6 3.39 -27.32 35.55
N GLY A 7 3.18 -28.54 35.04
CA GLY A 7 3.76 -28.99 33.77
C GLY A 7 3.15 -28.27 32.55
N GLN A 8 1.84 -28.05 32.55
CA GLN A 8 1.16 -27.26 31.51
C GLN A 8 1.59 -25.78 31.55
N PHE A 9 1.78 -25.22 32.75
CA PHE A 9 2.28 -23.87 32.93
C PHE A 9 3.71 -23.71 32.39
N LYS A 10 4.62 -24.65 32.70
CA LYS A 10 5.99 -24.64 32.17
C LYS A 10 6.02 -24.72 30.64
N ALA A 11 5.26 -25.65 30.06
CA ALA A 11 5.16 -25.80 28.62
C ALA A 11 4.64 -24.52 27.93
N GLU A 12 3.71 -23.82 28.57
CA GLU A 12 3.18 -22.55 28.07
C GLU A 12 4.22 -21.43 28.13
N ILE A 13 4.99 -21.31 29.22
CA ILE A 13 6.09 -20.35 29.30
C ILE A 13 7.15 -20.60 28.21
N GLU A 14 7.56 -21.85 28.01
CA GLU A 14 8.52 -22.23 26.96
C GLU A 14 7.97 -21.98 25.55
N ARG A 15 6.65 -22.10 25.35
CA ARG A 15 5.98 -21.75 24.10
C ARG A 15 6.04 -20.25 23.85
N LEU A 16 5.66 -19.44 24.84
CA LEU A 16 5.67 -17.97 24.74
C LEU A 16 7.07 -17.42 24.47
N GLN A 17 8.09 -18.00 25.13
CA GLN A 17 9.50 -17.65 24.90
C GLN A 17 9.96 -17.93 23.46
N ARG A 18 9.44 -18.97 22.80
CA ARG A 18 9.75 -19.28 21.40
C ARG A 18 8.96 -18.42 20.40
N ILE A 19 7.72 -18.06 20.73
CA ILE A 19 6.87 -17.27 19.83
C ILE A 19 7.31 -15.81 19.75
N SER A 20 7.83 -15.23 20.84
CA SER A 20 8.19 -13.81 20.88
C SER A 20 9.28 -13.40 19.85
N PRO A 21 10.39 -14.14 19.68
CA PRO A 21 11.38 -13.86 18.65
C PRO A 21 10.84 -13.97 17.24
N ASP A 22 10.10 -15.03 16.92
CA ASP A 22 9.50 -15.24 15.59
C ASP A 22 8.43 -14.19 15.27
N PHE A 23 7.68 -13.79 16.29
CA PHE A 23 6.70 -12.72 16.15
C PHE A 23 7.39 -11.43 15.71
N MET A 24 8.43 -11.02 16.43
CA MET A 24 9.15 -9.78 16.11
C MET A 24 9.93 -9.88 14.80
N ALA A 25 10.57 -11.01 14.52
CA ALA A 25 11.43 -11.17 13.37
C ALA A 25 10.67 -11.31 12.05
N ARG A 26 9.48 -11.92 12.06
CA ARG A 26 8.76 -12.32 10.84
C ARG A 26 7.29 -11.94 10.83
N ILE A 27 6.54 -12.22 11.90
CA ILE A 27 5.07 -12.05 11.88
C ILE A 27 4.70 -10.57 11.90
N ALA A 28 5.25 -9.78 12.84
CA ALA A 28 4.93 -8.37 12.97
C ALA A 28 5.32 -7.57 11.72
N PRO A 29 6.52 -7.74 11.12
CA PRO A 29 6.86 -7.05 9.88
C PRO A 29 5.97 -7.47 8.71
N LEU A 30 5.59 -8.75 8.60
CA LEU A 30 4.66 -9.22 7.57
C LEU A 30 3.28 -8.59 7.72
N VAL A 31 2.74 -8.51 8.94
CA VAL A 31 1.45 -7.89 9.23
C VAL A 31 1.49 -6.39 8.89
N ALA A 32 2.55 -5.69 9.28
CA ALA A 32 2.74 -4.28 8.94
C ALA A 32 2.82 -4.08 7.42
N ALA A 33 3.59 -4.91 6.71
CA ALA A 33 3.73 -4.83 5.27
C ALA A 33 2.42 -5.09 4.52
N ASN A 34 1.66 -6.12 4.92
CA ASN A 34 0.35 -6.41 4.32
C ASN A 34 -0.66 -5.30 4.59
N THR A 35 -0.62 -4.70 5.78
CA THR A 35 -1.45 -3.53 6.12
C THR A 35 -1.09 -2.33 5.24
N ALA A 36 0.21 -2.07 5.04
CA ALA A 36 0.69 -1.01 4.17
C ALA A 36 0.30 -1.26 2.70
N VAL A 37 0.48 -2.47 2.17
CA VAL A 37 0.03 -2.83 0.81
C VAL A 37 -1.46 -2.58 0.63
N ALA A 38 -2.28 -3.03 1.58
CA ALA A 38 -3.72 -2.83 1.53
C ALA A 38 -4.09 -1.34 1.55
N GLU A 39 -3.44 -0.55 2.39
CA GLU A 39 -3.67 0.89 2.48
C GLU A 39 -3.24 1.62 1.21
N PHE A 40 -2.06 1.32 0.69
CA PHE A 40 -1.55 1.92 -0.54
C PHE A 40 -2.43 1.58 -1.73
N LYS A 41 -2.95 0.36 -1.83
CA LYS A 41 -3.96 -0.01 -2.84
C LYS A 41 -5.28 0.74 -2.62
N ASN A 42 -5.70 0.91 -1.37
CA ASN A 42 -6.90 1.68 -1.04
C ASN A 42 -6.79 3.15 -1.47
N ASN A 43 -5.60 3.76 -1.41
CA ASN A 43 -5.36 5.13 -1.86
C ASN A 43 -5.70 5.36 -3.35
N PHE A 44 -5.56 4.34 -4.23
CA PHE A 44 -6.02 4.42 -5.63
C PHE A 44 -7.54 4.40 -5.74
N ARG A 45 -8.21 3.64 -4.86
CA ARG A 45 -9.67 3.59 -4.82
C ARG A 45 -10.25 4.90 -4.31
N THR A 46 -9.67 5.46 -3.26
CA THR A 46 -10.13 6.72 -2.65
C THR A 46 -9.56 7.96 -3.33
N GLU A 47 -8.61 7.82 -4.25
CA GLU A 47 -7.93 8.92 -4.95
C GLU A 47 -7.35 9.95 -3.97
N SER A 48 -6.74 9.46 -2.89
CA SER A 48 -6.30 10.26 -1.75
C SER A 48 -5.07 9.68 -1.08
N PHE A 49 -4.36 10.52 -0.32
CA PHE A 49 -3.32 10.09 0.62
C PHE A 49 -3.71 10.54 2.03
N ASP A 50 -3.88 9.59 2.96
CA ASP A 50 -4.28 9.88 4.34
C ASP A 50 -5.57 10.72 4.43
N GLY A 51 -6.54 10.41 3.55
CA GLY A 51 -7.80 11.16 3.43
C GLY A 51 -7.72 12.45 2.61
N VAL A 52 -6.53 12.96 2.31
CA VAL A 52 -6.35 14.17 1.47
C VAL A 52 -6.42 13.79 0.00
N LYS A 53 -7.45 14.30 -0.70
CA LYS A 53 -7.68 14.03 -2.13
C LYS A 53 -6.52 14.54 -2.99
N TRP A 54 -6.18 13.77 -4.02
CA TRP A 54 -5.22 14.18 -5.02
C TRP A 54 -5.75 15.31 -5.89
N LYS A 55 -4.83 16.05 -6.53
CA LYS A 55 -5.21 17.03 -7.56
C LYS A 55 -5.90 16.32 -8.73
N GLU A 56 -7.08 16.82 -9.07
CA GLU A 56 -7.90 16.31 -10.16
C GLU A 56 -7.22 16.39 -11.53
N VAL A 57 -7.65 15.50 -12.43
CA VAL A 57 -7.12 15.39 -13.79
C VAL A 57 -8.01 16.12 -14.79
N GLN A 58 -7.39 16.80 -15.75
CA GLN A 58 -8.13 17.56 -16.78
C GLN A 58 -9.09 16.70 -17.60
N ARG A 59 -8.79 15.41 -17.82
CA ARG A 59 -9.68 14.49 -18.56
C ARG A 59 -11.07 14.30 -17.92
N ARG A 60 -11.28 14.72 -16.67
CA ARG A 60 -12.58 14.72 -15.98
C ARG A 60 -13.26 16.10 -15.95
N ASP A 61 -12.55 17.15 -16.32
CA ASP A 61 -13.09 18.51 -16.42
C ASP A 61 -13.74 18.71 -17.79
N GLY A 62 -15.08 18.78 -17.81
CA GLY A 62 -15.92 18.88 -19.00
C GLY A 62 -15.58 20.02 -19.96
N HIS A 63 -14.93 21.08 -19.47
CA HIS A 63 -14.56 22.25 -20.28
C HIS A 63 -13.17 22.11 -20.91
N SER A 64 -12.35 21.15 -20.45
CA SER A 64 -10.97 21.03 -20.90
C SER A 64 -10.85 20.38 -22.29
N PRO A 65 -9.80 20.74 -23.06
CA PRO A 65 -9.47 20.02 -24.29
C PRO A 65 -9.23 18.52 -24.06
N ALA A 66 -8.63 18.16 -22.92
CA ALA A 66 -8.34 16.77 -22.56
C ALA A 66 -9.61 15.93 -22.37
N TYR A 67 -10.66 16.51 -21.77
CA TYR A 67 -11.97 15.86 -21.68
C TYR A 67 -12.60 15.68 -23.04
N ARG A 68 -12.65 16.72 -23.90
CA ARG A 68 -13.25 16.60 -25.24
C ARG A 68 -12.60 15.49 -26.07
N TYR A 69 -11.28 15.39 -26.01
CA TYR A 69 -10.54 14.30 -26.64
C TYR A 69 -10.91 12.94 -26.05
N ALA A 70 -10.88 12.80 -24.73
CA ALA A 70 -11.21 11.55 -24.05
C ALA A 70 -12.67 11.13 -24.30
N ALA A 71 -13.64 12.05 -24.23
CA ALA A 71 -15.05 11.76 -24.49
C ALA A 71 -15.28 11.21 -25.90
N ARG A 72 -14.54 11.70 -26.91
CA ARG A 72 -14.65 11.23 -28.29
C ARG A 72 -13.97 9.88 -28.54
N HIS A 73 -12.76 9.67 -27.99
CA HIS A 73 -11.93 8.53 -28.36
C HIS A 73 -11.87 7.42 -27.30
N HIS A 74 -12.00 7.78 -26.02
CA HIS A 74 -11.84 6.87 -24.88
C HIS A 74 -12.78 7.29 -23.73
N PRO A 75 -14.11 7.22 -23.90
CA PRO A 75 -15.07 7.86 -23.00
C PRO A 75 -14.95 7.40 -21.55
N ALA A 76 -14.60 6.14 -21.30
CA ALA A 76 -14.37 5.62 -19.95
C ALA A 76 -13.22 6.34 -19.20
N ARG A 77 -12.25 6.94 -19.91
CA ARG A 77 -11.21 7.78 -19.31
C ARG A 77 -11.75 9.09 -18.76
N THR A 78 -13.00 9.47 -19.03
CA THR A 78 -13.60 10.66 -18.40
C THR A 78 -14.10 10.41 -16.97
N THR A 79 -14.16 9.15 -16.51
CA THR A 79 -14.67 8.81 -15.17
C THR A 79 -13.71 7.95 -14.35
N ARG A 80 -12.83 7.16 -14.99
CA ARG A 80 -11.86 6.28 -14.30
C ARG A 80 -11.02 6.98 -13.23
N ASN A 81 -10.77 6.26 -12.13
CA ASN A 81 -9.87 6.70 -11.07
C ASN A 81 -8.49 7.12 -11.57
N ILE A 82 -7.93 8.10 -10.89
CA ILE A 82 -6.59 8.62 -11.08
C ILE A 82 -5.58 7.51 -10.75
N LEU A 83 -4.51 7.43 -11.54
CA LEU A 83 -3.46 6.41 -11.48
C LEU A 83 -3.88 4.94 -11.69
N THR A 84 -5.15 4.66 -11.98
CA THR A 84 -5.57 3.30 -12.37
C THR A 84 -5.26 3.03 -13.85
N GLY A 85 -5.32 4.05 -14.71
CA GLY A 85 -5.20 3.84 -16.15
C GLY A 85 -6.30 2.91 -16.69
N ASP A 86 -6.03 2.21 -17.79
CA ASP A 86 -7.00 1.28 -18.38
C ASP A 86 -6.94 -0.11 -17.71
N THR A 87 -5.75 -0.49 -17.24
CA THR A 87 -5.47 -1.81 -16.70
C THR A 87 -5.48 -1.83 -15.17
N GLY A 88 -4.93 -0.85 -14.48
CA GLY A 88 -4.76 -0.85 -13.01
C GLY A 88 -3.36 -1.27 -12.54
N ASP A 89 -2.39 -1.35 -13.44
CA ASP A 89 -1.08 -1.99 -13.19
C ASP A 89 -0.34 -1.38 -12.01
N LEU A 90 -0.31 -0.05 -11.87
CA LEU A 90 0.42 0.59 -10.77
C LEU A 90 -0.11 0.17 -9.40
N GLY A 91 -1.42 0.22 -9.21
CA GLY A 91 -2.03 -0.24 -7.97
C GLY A 91 -1.82 -1.74 -7.73
N ARG A 92 -1.88 -2.57 -8.79
CA ARG A 92 -1.66 -4.02 -8.69
C ARG A 92 -0.23 -4.39 -8.32
N SER A 93 0.76 -3.66 -8.85
CA SER A 93 2.18 -3.88 -8.64
C SER A 93 2.65 -3.68 -7.20
N ILE A 94 1.83 -3.08 -6.33
CA ILE A 94 2.18 -2.84 -4.94
C ILE A 94 2.18 -4.17 -4.20
N GLU A 95 3.33 -4.56 -3.71
CA GLU A 95 3.54 -5.85 -3.05
C GLU A 95 4.61 -5.77 -1.97
N VAL A 96 4.66 -6.83 -1.16
CA VAL A 96 5.74 -7.04 -0.19
C VAL A 96 6.93 -7.65 -0.94
N LYS A 97 8.06 -6.95 -0.93
CA LYS A 97 9.30 -7.41 -1.56
C LYS A 97 10.02 -8.44 -0.70
N GLU A 98 10.24 -8.08 0.56
CA GLU A 98 11.09 -8.82 1.50
C GLU A 98 10.52 -8.68 2.91
N VAL A 99 10.66 -9.76 3.69
CA VAL A 99 10.32 -9.81 5.12
C VAL A 99 11.38 -10.63 5.85
N GLY A 100 11.93 -10.07 6.92
CA GLY A 100 12.89 -10.76 7.78
C GLY A 100 13.61 -9.78 8.69
N GLU A 101 14.30 -10.30 9.71
CA GLU A 101 15.14 -9.49 10.61
C GLU A 101 14.40 -8.32 11.27
N GLY A 102 13.09 -8.48 11.54
CA GLY A 102 12.29 -7.41 12.16
C GLY A 102 11.89 -6.28 11.22
N ARG A 103 12.12 -6.43 9.90
CA ARG A 103 11.79 -5.43 8.88
C ARG A 103 11.02 -6.06 7.72
N ALA A 104 10.33 -5.20 6.99
CA ALA A 104 9.69 -5.55 5.74
C ALA A 104 9.79 -4.39 4.75
N THR A 105 9.91 -4.74 3.47
CA THR A 105 10.00 -3.77 2.37
C THR A 105 8.76 -3.90 1.49
N VAL A 106 8.06 -2.79 1.27
CA VAL A 106 6.94 -2.70 0.33
C VAL A 106 7.36 -1.82 -0.84
N TRP A 107 7.04 -2.27 -2.06
CA TRP A 107 7.49 -1.62 -3.29
C TRP A 107 6.45 -1.76 -4.41
N THR A 108 6.69 -1.08 -5.53
CA THR A 108 5.98 -1.29 -6.80
C THR A 108 6.83 -2.18 -7.72
N SER A 109 6.39 -3.39 -8.03
CA SER A 109 7.13 -4.32 -8.87
C SER A 109 7.23 -3.83 -10.32
N PRO A 110 8.45 -3.72 -10.90
CA PRO A 110 8.68 -3.29 -12.28
C PRO A 110 8.03 -4.20 -13.34
N GLN A 111 7.79 -5.47 -13.02
CA GLN A 111 7.33 -6.48 -13.99
C GLN A 111 5.95 -6.18 -14.56
N GLU A 112 5.14 -5.41 -13.82
CA GLU A 112 3.81 -4.95 -14.22
C GLU A 112 3.87 -3.74 -15.17
N PHE A 113 5.03 -3.10 -15.34
CA PHE A 113 5.19 -1.93 -16.20
C PHE A 113 6.08 -2.29 -17.37
N GLY A 114 5.51 -2.32 -18.58
CA GLY A 114 6.27 -2.55 -19.83
C GLY A 114 7.39 -1.53 -20.11
N SER A 115 7.63 -0.54 -19.23
CA SER A 115 8.67 0.49 -19.36
C SER A 115 9.52 0.61 -18.09
N LYS A 116 10.84 0.64 -18.27
CA LYS A 116 11.91 0.64 -17.24
C LYS A 116 12.02 1.92 -16.37
N GLU A 117 11.13 2.90 -16.52
CA GLU A 117 11.17 4.15 -15.74
C GLU A 117 10.52 3.96 -14.37
N PRO A 118 10.91 4.73 -13.33
CA PRO A 118 10.30 4.65 -12.01
C PRO A 118 8.93 5.34 -12.01
N TYR A 119 7.99 4.81 -12.79
CA TYR A 119 6.64 5.34 -13.00
C TYR A 119 5.91 5.61 -11.68
N GLY A 120 6.05 4.68 -10.72
CA GLY A 120 5.54 4.85 -9.36
C GLY A 120 6.14 6.07 -8.64
N ALA A 121 7.46 6.26 -8.70
CA ALA A 121 8.13 7.40 -8.07
C ALA A 121 7.73 8.72 -8.72
N VAL A 122 7.64 8.78 -10.06
CA VAL A 122 7.21 9.98 -10.79
C VAL A 122 5.85 10.48 -10.28
N HIS A 123 4.90 9.57 -10.06
CA HIS A 123 3.60 9.94 -9.50
C HIS A 123 3.64 10.21 -7.99
N ASN A 124 4.33 9.38 -7.21
CA ASN A 124 4.35 9.46 -5.75
C ASN A 124 5.04 10.74 -5.23
N GLU A 125 6.09 11.17 -5.94
CA GLU A 125 6.94 12.31 -5.58
C GLU A 125 6.66 13.55 -6.41
N GLY A 126 6.03 13.42 -7.58
CA GLY A 126 5.75 14.54 -8.49
C GLY A 126 6.98 14.93 -9.32
N LEU A 127 7.69 13.94 -9.86
CA LEU A 127 8.91 14.16 -10.63
C LEU A 127 8.62 14.60 -12.08
N LYS A 128 9.68 14.94 -12.82
CA LYS A 128 9.58 15.25 -14.26
C LYS A 128 9.11 14.02 -15.04
N ALA A 129 8.18 14.25 -15.97
CA ALA A 129 7.64 13.24 -16.88
C ALA A 129 7.67 13.72 -18.34
N GLY A 130 7.62 12.77 -19.28
CA GLY A 130 7.57 13.05 -20.72
C GLY A 130 8.95 13.24 -21.37
N ARG A 131 8.97 13.28 -22.71
CA ARG A 131 10.19 13.44 -23.52
C ARG A 131 10.61 14.92 -23.63
N GLY A 132 11.91 15.17 -23.82
CA GLY A 132 12.45 16.52 -24.05
C GLY A 132 12.31 17.46 -22.85
N THR A 133 11.68 18.63 -23.07
CA THR A 133 11.43 19.61 -22.01
C THR A 133 10.55 19.03 -20.89
N GLY A 134 9.69 18.06 -21.22
CA GLY A 134 8.84 17.34 -20.27
C GLY A 134 7.89 18.27 -19.49
N PHE A 135 7.29 17.74 -18.43
CA PHE A 135 6.50 18.52 -17.47
C PHE A 135 6.69 17.99 -16.05
N ILE A 136 6.41 18.82 -15.06
CA ILE A 136 6.40 18.39 -13.65
C ILE A 136 5.06 17.71 -13.35
N MET A 137 5.11 16.43 -12.99
CA MET A 137 3.91 15.68 -12.64
C MET A 137 3.33 16.22 -11.33
N PRO A 138 2.00 16.47 -11.23
CA PRO A 138 1.39 16.74 -9.95
C PRO A 138 1.61 15.57 -9.00
N ARG A 139 2.09 15.86 -7.79
CA ARG A 139 2.34 14.85 -6.76
C ARG A 139 1.04 14.17 -6.37
N ARG A 140 1.01 12.84 -6.50
CA ARG A 140 -0.09 11.95 -6.12
C ARG A 140 0.50 10.86 -5.26
N ARG A 141 0.80 11.23 -4.02
CA ARG A 141 1.40 10.31 -3.07
C ARG A 141 0.42 9.18 -2.81
N PHE A 142 0.83 7.94 -3.02
CA PHE A 142 0.03 6.75 -2.76
C PHE A 142 0.76 5.77 -1.82
N MET A 143 2.09 5.89 -1.71
CA MET A 143 2.94 5.18 -0.76
C MET A 143 3.66 6.16 0.18
N GLY A 144 3.68 5.81 1.47
CA GLY A 144 4.40 6.56 2.49
C GLY A 144 3.84 6.31 3.89
N ASP A 145 4.61 6.70 4.89
CA ASP A 145 4.19 6.67 6.28
C ASP A 145 3.15 7.76 6.59
N THR A 146 2.11 7.40 7.33
CA THR A 146 1.03 8.29 7.77
C THR A 146 0.52 7.88 9.16
N PRO A 147 -0.05 8.82 9.93
CA PRO A 147 -0.74 8.49 11.18
C PRO A 147 -1.80 7.39 10.99
N GLY A 148 -2.65 7.51 9.95
CA GLY A 148 -3.69 6.52 9.67
C GLY A 148 -3.14 5.11 9.37
N LEU A 149 -2.00 5.02 8.67
CA LEU A 149 -1.34 3.74 8.43
C LEU A 149 -0.75 3.15 9.72
N ARG A 150 -0.15 3.98 10.58
CA ARG A 150 0.39 3.52 11.87
C ARG A 150 -0.70 2.97 12.78
N GLU A 151 -1.82 3.67 12.89
CA GLU A 151 -2.98 3.23 13.69
C GLU A 151 -3.54 1.89 13.18
N LYS A 152 -3.72 1.75 11.86
CA LYS A 152 -4.16 0.49 11.24
C LYS A 152 -3.16 -0.63 11.52
N THR A 153 -1.87 -0.35 11.39
CA THR A 153 -0.80 -1.33 11.67
C THR A 153 -0.84 -1.80 13.12
N VAL A 154 -0.91 -0.88 14.10
CA VAL A 154 -1.02 -1.22 15.53
C VAL A 154 -2.26 -2.08 15.80
N LYS A 155 -3.40 -1.74 15.20
CA LYS A 155 -4.64 -2.50 15.34
C LYS A 155 -4.50 -3.93 14.80
N GLU A 156 -3.92 -4.11 13.61
CA GLU A 156 -3.73 -5.45 13.02
C GLU A 156 -2.66 -6.26 13.77
N LEU A 157 -1.61 -5.62 14.30
CA LEU A 157 -0.64 -6.26 15.18
C LEU A 157 -1.28 -6.75 16.48
N GLY A 158 -2.15 -5.95 17.11
CA GLY A 158 -2.91 -6.37 18.29
C GLY A 158 -3.79 -7.59 18.01
N LYS A 159 -4.48 -7.62 16.86
CA LYS A 159 -5.24 -8.80 16.43
C LYS A 159 -4.35 -10.03 16.18
N ALA A 160 -3.15 -9.83 15.62
CA ALA A 160 -2.21 -10.92 15.40
C ALA A 160 -1.71 -11.51 16.72
N LEU A 161 -1.40 -10.65 17.72
CA LEU A 161 -1.05 -11.06 19.07
C LEU A 161 -2.21 -11.83 19.73
N ASP A 162 -3.42 -11.28 19.71
CA ASP A 162 -4.61 -11.95 20.24
C ASP A 162 -4.79 -13.36 19.69
N ARG A 163 -4.58 -13.56 18.38
CA ARG A 163 -4.69 -14.88 17.75
C ARG A 163 -3.59 -15.86 18.18
N LEU A 164 -2.43 -15.36 18.58
CA LEU A 164 -1.33 -16.18 19.11
C LEU A 164 -1.57 -16.61 20.56
N PHE A 165 -2.23 -15.76 21.35
CA PHE A 165 -2.53 -16.00 22.77
C PHE A 165 -3.87 -16.69 23.04
N LYS A 166 -4.87 -16.55 22.15
CA LYS A 166 -6.19 -17.21 22.27
C LYS A 166 -6.22 -18.65 21.73
N LYS A 167 -5.07 -19.17 21.30
CA LYS A 167 -4.91 -20.58 20.89
C LYS A 167 -4.42 -21.41 22.07
#